data_AF-A0A923FYR6-F1
#
_entry.id   AF-A0A923FYR6-F1
#
_cell.length_a   1.000
_cell.length_b   1.000
_cell.length_c   1.000
_cell.angle_alpha   90.00
_cell.angle_beta   90.00
_cell.angle_gamma   90.00
#
_symmetry.space_group_name_H-M   'P 1'
#
loop_
_entity.id
_entity.type
_entity.pdbx_description
1 polymer ?
#
loop_
_entity_poly.entity_id
_entity_poly.type
_entity_poly.pdbx_seq_one_letter_code
_entity_poly.pdbx_strand_id
1 'polypeptide(L)' 'MPIEDIGLDQGLMEQLEREATRRGISPEALAADLIRRELANRTKPRSPRGAVMPFHRKA' A
#
# COMPACT_ATOMS: atom_id res chain seq x y z
N MET A 1 -5.71 -16.68 4.18
CA MET A 1 -5.48 -15.39 4.84
C MET A 1 -6.72 -15.08 5.67
N PRO A 2 -6.60 -14.69 6.95
CA PRO A 2 -7.75 -14.20 7.70
C PRO A 2 -8.27 -12.92 7.05
N ILE A 3 -9.59 -12.75 7.01
CA ILE A 3 -10.24 -11.50 6.56
C ILE A 3 -10.34 -10.64 7.81
N GLU A 4 -9.50 -9.60 7.89
CA GLU A 4 -9.54 -8.61 8.96
C GLU A 4 -10.51 -7.50 8.58
N ASP A 5 -11.45 -7.20 9.48
CA ASP A 5 -12.44 -6.14 9.29
C ASP A 5 -11.86 -4.81 9.80
N ILE A 6 -11.27 -4.04 8.89
CA ILE A 6 -10.62 -2.77 9.22
C ILE A 6 -11.65 -1.65 8.99
N GLY A 7 -12.24 -1.15 10.08
CA GLY A 7 -13.13 0.00 10.03
C GLY A 7 -12.37 1.27 9.64
N LEU A 8 -12.78 1.90 8.54
CA LEU A 8 -12.35 3.26 8.22
C LEU A 8 -13.17 4.26 9.03
N ASP A 9 -12.56 5.40 9.37
CA ASP A 9 -13.30 6.54 9.89
C ASP A 9 -14.39 6.97 8.89
N GLN A 10 -15.53 7.44 9.40
CA GLN A 10 -16.73 7.69 8.60
C GLN A 10 -16.45 8.68 7.45
N GLY A 11 -15.67 9.74 7.71
CA GLY A 11 -15.32 10.72 6.68
C GLY A 11 -14.43 10.16 5.57
N LEU A 12 -13.52 9.23 5.91
CA LEU A 12 -12.67 8.56 4.92
C LEU A 12 -13.46 7.56 4.09
N MET A 13 -14.42 6.88 4.70
CA MET A 13 -15.29 5.93 4.00
C MET A 13 -16.15 6.64 2.95
N GLU A 14 -16.77 7.78 3.31
CA GLU A 14 -17.53 8.59 2.35
C GLU A 14 -16.67 9.10 1.18
N GLN A 15 -15.41 9.48 1.43
CA GLN A 15 -14.50 9.91 0.38
C GLN A 15 -14.17 8.76 -0.58
N LEU A 16 -13.95 7.57 -0.04
CA LEU A 16 -13.65 6.38 -0.83
C LEU A 16 -14.84 5.96 -1.70
N GLU A 17 -16.07 6.01 -1.16
CA GLU A 17 -17.31 5.75 -1.93
C GLU A 17 -17.53 6.75 -3.05
N ARG A 18 -17.32 8.05 -2.80
CA ARG A 18 -17.44 9.10 -3.81
C ARG A 18 -16.44 8.90 -4.95
N GLU A 19 -15.20 8.58 -4.62
CA GLU A 19 -14.16 8.30 -5.62
C GLU A 19 -14.42 7.01 -6.39
N ALA A 20 -14.91 5.96 -5.73
CA ALA A 20 -15.28 4.70 -6.37
C ALA A 20 -16.43 4.92 -7.37
N THR A 21 -17.47 5.65 -6.94
CA THR A 21 -18.60 6.05 -7.79
C THR A 21 -18.15 6.85 -9.00
N ARG A 22 -17.27 7.86 -8.80
CA ARG A 22 -16.71 8.67 -9.89
C ARG A 22 -15.98 7.81 -10.94
N ARG A 23 -15.38 6.70 -10.52
CA ARG A 23 -14.61 5.79 -11.38
C ARG A 23 -15.44 4.61 -11.89
N GLY A 24 -16.70 4.46 -11.45
CA GLY A 24 -17.58 3.36 -11.84
C GLY A 24 -17.13 1.99 -11.32
N ILE A 25 -16.42 1.95 -10.19
CA ILE A 25 -15.94 0.71 -9.55
C ILE A 25 -16.47 0.62 -8.12
N SER A 26 -16.42 -0.57 -7.49
CA SER A 26 -16.85 -0.71 -6.10
C SER A 26 -15.84 -0.06 -5.13
N PRO A 27 -16.31 0.42 -3.96
CA PRO A 27 -15.45 0.91 -2.88
C PRO A 27 -14.33 -0.09 -2.52
N GLU A 28 -14.65 -1.37 -2.41
CA GLU A 28 -13.71 -2.44 -2.06
C GLU A 28 -12.66 -2.63 -3.15
N ALA A 29 -13.06 -2.58 -4.42
CA ALA A 29 -12.15 -2.69 -5.55
C ALA A 29 -11.17 -1.51 -5.58
N LEU A 30 -11.67 -0.28 -5.33
CA LEU A 30 -10.82 0.91 -5.22
C LEU A 30 -9.86 0.79 -4.02
N ALA A 31 -10.34 0.35 -2.86
CA ALA A 31 -9.51 0.16 -1.68
C ALA A 31 -8.38 -0.86 -1.95
N ALA A 32 -8.71 -2.00 -2.55
CA ALA A 32 -7.73 -3.02 -2.93
C ALA A 32 -6.67 -2.47 -3.91
N ASP A 33 -7.08 -1.66 -4.88
CA ASP A 33 -6.16 -1.00 -5.82
C ASP A 33 -5.21 -0.01 -5.13
N LEU A 34 -5.74 0.81 -4.22
CA LEU A 34 -4.93 1.75 -3.45
C LEU A 34 -3.90 1.03 -2.59
N ILE A 35 -4.31 -0.04 -1.89
CA ILE A 35 -3.41 -0.87 -1.08
C ILE A 35 -2.31 -1.49 -1.96
N ARG A 36 -2.68 -2.07 -3.11
CA ARG A 36 -1.70 -2.66 -4.03
C ARG A 36 -0.67 -1.64 -4.53
N ARG A 37 -1.10 -0.43 -4.86
CA ARG A 37 -0.20 0.65 -5.28
C ARG A 37 0.73 1.08 -4.16
N GLU A 38 0.22 1.23 -2.96
CA GLU A 38 1.03 1.64 -1.81
C GLU A 38 2.05 0.56 -1.42
N LEU A 39 1.64 -0.71 -1.43
CA LEU A 39 2.55 -1.84 -1.25
C LEU A 39 3.66 -1.81 -2.28
N ALA A 40 3.32 -1.71 -3.57
CA ALA A 40 4.31 -1.64 -4.65
C ALA A 40 5.27 -0.45 -4.46
N ASN A 41 4.78 0.71 -4.03
CA ASN A 41 5.62 1.89 -3.75
C ASN A 41 6.60 1.65 -2.59
N ARG A 42 6.14 1.00 -1.52
CA ARG A 42 6.95 0.73 -0.32
C ARG A 42 7.94 -0.41 -0.52
N THR A 43 7.56 -1.45 -1.26
CA THR A 43 8.39 -2.64 -1.49
C THR A 43 9.25 -2.51 -2.74
N LYS A 44 9.09 -1.45 -3.54
CA LYS A 44 9.94 -1.19 -4.71
C LYS A 44 11.41 -1.20 -4.28
N PRO A 45 12.28 -2.00 -4.94
CA PRO A 45 13.70 -1.97 -4.68
C PRO A 45 14.23 -0.55 -4.86
N ARG A 46 14.65 0.07 -3.76
CA ARG A 46 15.36 1.34 -3.79
C ARG A 46 16.83 1.01 -3.93
N SER A 47 17.49 1.51 -4.97
CA SER A 47 18.95 1.45 -5.03
C SER A 47 19.49 2.20 -3.80
N PRO A 48 20.19 1.51 -2.88
CA PRO A 48 20.80 2.20 -1.76
C PRO A 48 21.86 3.13 -2.34
N ARG A 49 21.70 4.46 -2.17
CA ARG A 49 22.71 5.46 -2.56
C ARG A 49 23.93 5.47 -1.63
N GLY A 50 24.04 4.50 -0.73
CA GLY A 50 25.12 4.41 0.26
C GLY A 50 26.14 3.34 -0.12
N ALA A 51 27.39 3.55 0.29
CA ALA A 51 28.42 2.53 0.21
C ALA A 51 27.97 1.30 1.03
N VAL A 52 27.74 0.18 0.35
CA VAL A 52 27.50 -1.11 1.00
C VAL A 52 28.83 -1.56 1.59
N MET A 53 28.96 -1.53 2.91
CA MET A 53 30.14 -2.06 3.59
C MET A 53 30.10 -3.59 3.52
N PRO A 54 31.09 -4.25 2.89
CA PRO A 54 31.14 -5.70 2.88
C PRO A 54 31.39 -6.23 4.30
N PHE A 55 30.68 -7.30 4.65
CA PHE A 55 30.95 -8.03 5.88
C PHE A 55 32.34 -8.67 5.77
N HIS A 56 33.29 -8.17 6.57
CA HIS A 56 34.60 -8.82 6.68
C HIS A 56 34.46 -10.02 7.59
N ARG A 57 34.78 -11.21 7.07
CA ARG A 57 34.92 -12.40 7.90
C ARG A 57 36.19 -12.22 8.74
N LYS A 58 36.09 -12.29 10.07
CA LYS A 58 37.29 -12.33 10.92
C LYS A 58 38.14 -13.55 10.50
N ALA A 59 39.39 -13.29 10.13
CA ALA A 59 40.42 -14.30 9.95
C ALA A 59 40.91 -14.80 11.32
#